data_AF-A0A8S9WP53-F1
#
_entry.id   AF-A0A8S9WP53-F1
#
_cell.length_a   1.000
_cell.length_b   1.000
_cell.length_c   1.000
_cell.angle_alpha   90.00
_cell.angle_beta   90.00
_cell.angle_gamma   90.00
#
_symmetry.space_group_name_H-M   'P 1'
#
loop_
_entity.id
_entity.type
_entity.pdbx_description
1 polymer ?
#
loop_
_entity_poly.entity_id
_entity_poly.type
_entity_poly.pdbx_seq_one_letter_code
_entity_poly.pdbx_strand_id
1 'polypeptide(L)'
;MSKAQRSLGGVVKRMMTKTLNEIIKLCEALSNRHRLHIIAALSEKKEKKKYISELARELEISRPLLYLHLRKLEEVGLLKGKTELGKA
;
A
#
# COMPACT_ATOMS: atom_id res chain seq x y z
N MET A 1 -16.08 -44.61 -17.08
CA MET A 1 -16.12 -43.13 -17.03
C MET A 1 -15.28 -42.67 -15.84
N SER A 2 -14.02 -42.32 -16.06
CA SER A 2 -13.05 -42.03 -14.98
C SER A 2 -13.09 -40.55 -14.62
N LYS A 3 -13.24 -40.24 -13.32
CA LYS A 3 -13.25 -38.87 -12.79
C LYS A 3 -11.88 -38.25 -13.02
N ALA A 4 -11.84 -37.19 -13.82
CA ALA A 4 -10.65 -36.41 -14.08
C ALA A 4 -10.02 -35.94 -12.76
N GLN A 5 -8.84 -36.48 -12.45
CA GLN A 5 -7.92 -35.87 -11.50
C GLN A 5 -7.47 -34.54 -12.09
N ARG A 6 -8.16 -33.45 -11.75
CA ARG A 6 -7.67 -32.09 -11.98
C ARG A 6 -6.47 -31.88 -11.05
N SER A 7 -5.26 -32.12 -11.53
CA SER A 7 -4.06 -31.66 -10.84
C SER A 7 -4.01 -30.14 -10.96
N LEU A 8 -3.91 -29.44 -9.82
CA LEU A 8 -3.60 -28.00 -9.77
C LEU A 8 -2.08 -27.78 -9.83
N GLY A 9 -1.38 -28.61 -10.63
CA GLY A 9 0.07 -28.63 -10.72
C GLY A 9 0.58 -27.85 -11.93
N GLY A 10 0.98 -26.60 -11.70
CA GLY A 10 1.56 -25.71 -12.71
C GLY A 10 0.52 -24.68 -13.18
N VAL A 11 0.78 -23.38 -13.25
CA VAL A 11 2.03 -22.66 -13.53
C VAL A 11 1.87 -21.28 -12.90
N VAL A 12 2.12 -21.11 -11.60
CA VAL A 12 2.29 -19.75 -11.08
C VAL A 12 3.73 -19.36 -11.37
N LYS A 13 3.91 -18.65 -12.48
CA LYS A 13 5.19 -18.01 -12.84
C LYS A 13 5.69 -17.27 -11.61
N ARG A 14 6.86 -17.70 -11.10
CA ARG A 14 7.53 -17.13 -9.94
C ARG A 14 7.97 -15.69 -10.26
N MET A 15 7.04 -14.73 -10.27
CA MET A 15 7.35 -13.31 -10.14
C MET A 15 8.11 -13.12 -8.83
N MET A 16 9.09 -12.23 -8.72
CA MET A 16 9.87 -11.97 -7.48
C MET A 16 8.98 -12.16 -6.24
N THR A 17 9.07 -13.32 -5.59
CA THR A 17 7.94 -13.82 -4.81
C THR A 17 7.98 -13.20 -3.44
N LYS A 18 7.15 -12.17 -3.24
CA LYS A 18 6.63 -11.90 -1.90
C LYS A 18 6.05 -13.21 -1.37
N THR A 19 6.41 -13.57 -0.14
CA THR A 19 5.82 -14.69 0.59
C THR A 19 4.30 -14.51 0.66
N LEU A 20 3.55 -15.61 0.86
CA LEU A 20 2.09 -15.54 1.03
C LEU A 20 1.70 -14.52 2.12
N ASN A 21 2.45 -14.49 3.23
CA ASN A 21 2.23 -13.53 4.31
C ASN A 21 2.46 -12.08 3.88
N GLU A 22 3.47 -11.80 3.06
CA GLU A 22 3.69 -10.45 2.52
C GLU A 22 2.59 -10.03 1.56
N ILE A 23 2.04 -10.96 0.77
CA ILE A 23 0.90 -10.71 -0.11
C ILE A 23 -0.34 -10.39 0.72
N ILE A 24 -0.63 -11.19 1.75
CA ILE A 24 -1.76 -10.94 2.66
C ILE A 24 -1.64 -9.55 3.29
N LYS A 25 -0.47 -9.19 3.84
CA LYS A 25 -0.22 -7.86 4.41
C LYS A 25 -0.40 -6.74 3.39
N LEU A 26 0.02 -6.96 2.15
CA LEU A 26 -0.18 -6.00 1.06
C LEU A 26 -1.68 -5.81 0.77
N CYS A 27 -2.43 -6.91 0.65
CA CYS A 27 -3.87 -6.86 0.44
C CYS A 27 -4.61 -6.19 1.61
N GLU A 28 -4.20 -6.46 2.85
CA GLU A 28 -4.71 -5.76 4.04
C GLU A 28 -4.43 -4.25 3.99
N ALA A 29 -3.24 -3.85 3.56
CA ALA A 29 -2.93 -2.44 3.36
C ALA A 29 -3.78 -1.81 2.24
N LEU A 30 -4.08 -2.53 1.17
CA LEU A 30 -4.87 -2.01 0.05
C LEU A 30 -6.39 -2.02 0.29
N SER A 31 -6.91 -2.81 1.24
CA SER A 31 -8.37 -2.94 1.47
C SER A 31 -9.01 -1.75 2.19
N ASN A 32 -8.25 -0.72 2.56
CA ASN A 32 -8.76 0.45 3.28
C ASN A 32 -8.90 1.67 2.35
N ARG A 33 -10.08 2.30 2.37
CA ARG A 33 -10.43 3.46 1.55
C ARG A 33 -9.42 4.61 1.67
N HIS A 34 -9.05 5.01 2.89
CA HIS A 34 -8.13 6.13 3.09
C HIS A 34 -6.74 5.83 2.52
N ARG A 35 -6.26 4.60 2.68
CA ARG A 35 -4.96 4.19 2.11
C ARG A 35 -4.97 4.22 0.58
N LEU A 36 -6.05 3.81 -0.07
CA LEU A 36 -6.21 3.95 -1.52
C LEU A 36 -6.26 5.41 -1.97
N HIS A 37 -6.99 6.27 -1.26
CA HIS A 37 -7.01 7.71 -1.53
C HIS A 37 -5.61 8.35 -1.38
N ILE A 38 -4.87 7.99 -0.34
CA ILE A 38 -3.49 8.46 -0.14
C ILE A 38 -2.59 8.04 -1.32
N ILE A 39 -2.68 6.77 -1.73
CA ILE A 39 -1.90 6.26 -2.88
C ILE A 39 -2.26 7.04 -4.15
N ALA A 40 -3.55 7.28 -4.40
CA ALA A 40 -4.01 8.03 -5.56
C ALA A 40 -3.46 9.46 -5.55
N ALA A 41 -3.64 10.18 -4.43
CA ALA A 41 -3.18 11.56 -4.25
C ALA A 41 -1.66 11.71 -4.37
N LEU A 42 -0.88 10.70 -3.95
CA LEU A 42 0.58 10.68 -4.09
C LEU A 42 1.07 10.23 -5.48
N SER A 43 0.22 9.53 -6.25
CA SER A 43 0.55 9.07 -7.60
C SER A 43 0.35 10.15 -8.68
N GLU A 44 -0.32 11.25 -8.33
CA GLU A 44 -0.52 12.37 -9.24
C GLU A 44 0.82 13.04 -9.59
N LYS A 45 1.17 13.03 -10.88
CA LYS A 45 2.46 13.53 -11.39
C LYS A 45 2.66 15.05 -11.28
N LYS A 46 1.69 15.79 -10.74
CA LYS A 46 1.70 17.26 -10.72
C LYS A 46 2.78 17.81 -9.78
N GLU A 47 3.13 17.08 -8.71
CA GLU A 47 4.06 17.56 -7.70
C GLU A 47 5.10 16.49 -7.34
N LYS A 48 6.37 16.89 -7.22
CA LYS A 48 7.46 15.96 -6.88
C LYS A 48 7.47 15.55 -5.40
N LYS A 49 6.90 16.37 -4.50
CA LYS A 49 6.83 16.14 -3.05
C LYS A 49 5.60 16.85 -2.48
N LYS A 50 4.74 16.14 -1.75
CA LYS A 50 3.64 16.72 -0.97
C LYS A 50 4.01 16.80 0.51
N TYR A 51 3.70 17.91 1.16
CA TYR A 51 3.82 18.03 2.62
C TYR A 51 2.67 17.32 3.33
N ILE A 52 2.93 16.77 4.51
CA ILE A 52 1.93 15.98 5.27
C ILE A 52 0.71 16.83 5.67
N SER A 53 0.93 18.09 6.04
CA SER A 53 -0.17 19.02 6.36
C SER A 53 -1.07 19.31 5.16
N GLU A 54 -0.48 19.40 3.97
CA GLU A 54 -1.21 19.68 2.75
C GLU A 54 -2.03 18.46 2.32
N LEU A 55 -1.40 17.27 2.34
CA LEU A 55 -2.07 16.01 2.04
C LEU A 55 -3.21 15.70 3.03
N ALA A 56 -3.03 16.00 4.32
CA ALA A 56 -4.07 15.85 5.33
C ALA A 56 -5.29 16.73 5.03
N ARG A 57 -5.06 17.98 4.58
CA ARG A 57 -6.11 18.92 4.20
C ARG A 57 -6.82 18.50 2.92
N GLU A 58 -6.07 18.06 1.91
CA GLU A 58 -6.60 17.55 0.63
C GLU A 58 -7.50 16.32 0.84
N LEU A 59 -7.10 15.42 1.74
CA LEU A 59 -7.83 14.19 2.04
C LEU A 59 -8.87 14.33 3.15
N GLU A 60 -9.03 15.53 3.72
CA GLU A 60 -9.97 15.85 4.81
C GLU A 60 -9.83 14.90 6.02
N ILE A 61 -8.60 14.52 6.37
CA ILE A 61 -8.29 13.67 7.53
C ILE A 61 -7.29 14.33 8.47
N SER A 62 -7.30 13.93 9.74
CA SER A 62 -6.35 14.46 10.72
C SER A 62 -4.92 14.03 10.39
N ARG A 63 -3.94 14.89 10.71
CA ARG A 63 -2.51 14.57 10.54
C ARG A 63 -2.11 13.28 11.28
N PRO A 64 -2.53 13.04 12.55
CA PRO A 64 -2.26 11.77 13.23
C PRO A 64 -2.82 10.55 12.48
N LEU A 65 -4.04 10.64 11.95
CA LEU A 65 -4.64 9.53 11.20
C LEU A 65 -3.88 9.26 9.88
N LEU A 66 -3.51 10.33 9.17
CA LEU A 66 -2.67 10.22 7.98
C LEU A 66 -1.33 9.53 8.30
N TYR A 67 -0.68 9.87 9.41
CA TYR A 67 0.56 9.21 9.83
C TYR A 67 0.40 7.70 10.03
N LEU A 68 -0.69 7.25 10.68
CA LEU A 68 -0.96 5.82 10.85
C LEU A 68 -1.11 5.10 9.50
N HIS A 69 -1.77 5.74 8.54
CA HIS A 69 -1.92 5.19 7.19
C HIS A 69 -0.61 5.17 6.40
N LEU A 70 0.17 6.25 6.44
CA LEU A 70 1.48 6.32 5.78
C LEU A 70 2.44 5.28 6.34
N ARG A 71 2.50 5.11 7.67
CA ARG A 71 3.29 4.07 8.32
C ARG A 71 2.91 2.67 7.84
N LYS A 72 1.61 2.38 7.77
CA LYS A 72 1.15 1.06 7.32
C LYS A 72 1.52 0.77 5.87
N LEU A 73 1.50 1.80 5.02
CA LEU A 73 1.89 1.70 3.62
C LEU A 73 3.42 1.56 3.46
N GLU A 74 4.20 2.21 4.32
CA GLU A 74 5.66 2.06 4.40
C GLU A 74 6.06 0.64 4.84
N GLU A 75 5.40 0.08 5.86
CA GLU A 75 5.63 -1.29 6.36
C GLU A 75 5.50 -2.37 5.27
N VAL A 76 4.57 -2.19 4.33
CA VAL A 76 4.36 -3.14 3.21
C VAL A 76 5.18 -2.80 1.97
N GLY A 77 5.97 -1.71 2.03
CA GLY A 77 6.85 -1.25 0.96
C GLY A 77 6.14 -0.53 -0.20
N LEU A 78 4.91 -0.05 0.01
CA LEU A 78 4.16 0.73 -0.99
C LEU A 78 4.62 2.19 -1.08
N LEU A 79 5.24 2.71 -0.02
CA LEU A 79 5.83 4.05 -0.01
C LEU A 79 7.34 3.95 0.21
N LYS A 80 8.09 4.77 -0.54
CA LYS A 80 9.53 4.96 -0.35
C LYS A 80 9.75 6.43 -0.03
N GLY A 81 10.23 6.72 1.17
CA GLY A 81 10.59 8.08 1.54
C GLY A 81 10.99 8.16 3.00
N LYS A 82 12.00 8.98 3.30
CA LYS A 82 12.11 9.55 4.64
C LYS A 82 10.89 10.44 4.77
N THR A 83 9.85 9.95 5.43
CA THR A 83 8.93 10.87 6.08
C THR A 83 9.87 11.62 7.03
N GLU A 84 10.25 12.85 6.69
CA GLU A 84 11.02 13.70 7.59
C GLU A 84 10.02 14.09 8.69
N LEU A 85 9.80 13.12 9.56
CA LEU A 85 8.95 13.17 10.74
C LEU A 85 9.54 14.33 11.51
N GLY A 86 8.83 15.47 11.44
CA GLY A 86 9.19 16.66 12.17
C GLY A 86 9.55 16.24 13.59
N LYS A 87 10.81 16.45 13.95
CA LYS A 87 11.20 16.51 15.34
C LYS A 87 10.23 17.50 15.99
N ALA A 88 9.41 17.01 16.90
CA ALA A 88 8.87 17.86 17.95
C ALA A 88 10.05 18.29 18.84
#